data_AF-A0A354ZJZ5-F1
#
_entry.id   AF-A0A354ZJZ5-F1
#
_cell.length_a   1.000
_cell.length_b   1.000
_cell.length_c   1.000
_cell.angle_alpha   90.00
_cell.angle_beta   90.00
_cell.angle_gamma   90.00
#
_symmetry.space_group_name_H-M   'P 1'
#
loop_
_entity.id
_entity.type
_entity.pdbx_description
1 polymer ?
#
loop_
_entity_poly.entity_id
_entity_poly.type
_entity_poly.pdbx_seq_one_letter_code
_entity_poly.pdbx_strand_id
1 'polypeptide(L)'
;LKEFSPDVLVLTGHDALKKKNSDRSSIGSYWNSASYVEAVRRARQYEMDRDGLVIVAGACQSFYEAIMEAGANFASSPGRVLIHCLDPVLLAERVVNTPIEDMVRIEDAIENTITKRPGLGGIQTRGKMRASMPRTDMGLFGTGVS
;
A
#
# COMPACT_ATOMS: atom_id res chain seq x y z
N LEU A 1 -14.17 3.74 1.03
CA LEU A 1 -14.23 2.95 -0.23
C LEU A 1 -15.42 3.36 -1.08
N LYS A 2 -16.67 3.20 -0.63
CA LYS A 2 -17.88 3.54 -1.43
C LYS A 2 -18.03 5.03 -1.78
N GLU A 3 -17.74 5.92 -0.84
CA GLU A 3 -17.95 7.37 -1.00
C GLU A 3 -16.89 8.01 -1.90
N PHE A 4 -15.61 7.73 -1.63
CA PHE A 4 -14.49 8.38 -2.31
C PHE A 4 -13.83 7.55 -3.41
N SER A 5 -14.14 6.24 -3.51
CA SER A 5 -13.57 5.30 -4.49
C SER A 5 -12.06 5.48 -4.72
N PRO A 6 -11.22 5.34 -3.67
CA PRO A 6 -9.80 5.64 -3.77
C PRO A 6 -9.06 4.57 -4.60
N ASP A 7 -8.00 4.98 -5.29
CA ASP A 7 -7.07 4.08 -5.98
C ASP A 7 -6.08 3.37 -5.04
N VAL A 8 -5.75 4.02 -3.92
CA VAL A 8 -4.81 3.52 -2.90
C VAL A 8 -5.45 3.62 -1.53
N LEU A 9 -5.42 2.53 -0.76
CA LEU A 9 -5.89 2.46 0.61
C LEU A 9 -4.72 2.14 1.55
N VAL A 10 -4.48 3.02 2.52
CA VAL A 10 -3.49 2.81 3.59
C VAL A 10 -4.22 2.47 4.89
N LEU A 11 -3.97 1.27 5.42
CA LEU A 11 -4.49 0.77 6.68
C LEU A 11 -3.35 0.62 7.69
N THR A 12 -3.13 1.65 8.51
CA THR A 12 -2.05 1.66 9.52
C THR A 12 -2.58 2.04 10.90
N GLY A 13 -1.73 1.96 11.93
CA GLY A 13 -2.08 2.24 13.32
C GLY A 13 -1.07 1.62 14.28
N HIS A 14 -1.57 0.92 15.30
CA HIS A 14 -0.73 0.20 16.27
C HIS A 14 -0.89 -1.30 16.10
N ASP A 15 0.22 -2.02 16.15
CA ASP A 15 0.25 -3.46 16.35
C ASP A 15 1.49 -3.80 17.17
N ALA A 16 1.49 -4.99 17.76
CA ALA A 16 2.66 -5.53 18.44
C ALA A 16 2.47 -7.04 18.65
N LEU A 17 3.59 -7.74 18.86
CA LEU A 17 3.53 -9.06 19.48
C LEU A 17 3.07 -8.90 20.93
N LYS A 18 2.09 -9.71 21.35
CA LYS A 18 1.56 -9.71 22.72
C LYS A 18 2.61 -10.11 23.76
N LYS A 19 3.51 -11.03 23.41
CA LYS A 19 4.59 -11.53 24.27
C LYS A 19 5.87 -11.75 23.46
N LYS A 20 7.03 -11.67 24.13
CA LYS A 20 8.35 -11.83 23.49
C LYS A 20 8.56 -13.22 22.87
N ASN A 21 8.01 -14.28 23.49
CA ASN A 21 8.13 -15.67 23.04
C ASN A 21 6.82 -16.22 22.43
N SER A 22 5.98 -15.34 21.89
CA SER A 22 4.78 -15.79 21.18
C SER A 22 5.17 -16.54 19.92
N ASP A 23 4.36 -17.52 19.51
CA ASP A 23 4.45 -18.10 18.18
C ASP A 23 4.16 -17.01 17.13
N ARG A 24 5.19 -16.60 16.40
CA ARG A 24 5.11 -15.55 15.36
C ARG A 24 4.27 -15.97 14.16
N SER A 25 3.98 -17.26 14.00
CA SER A 25 3.13 -17.80 12.93
C SER A 25 1.65 -17.85 13.29
N SER A 26 1.29 -17.48 14.53
CA SER A 26 -0.10 -17.47 14.99
C SER A 26 -0.70 -16.07 15.00
N ILE A 27 -1.86 -15.89 14.35
CA ILE A 27 -2.60 -14.61 14.34
C ILE A 27 -3.02 -14.16 15.74
N GLY A 28 -3.23 -15.11 16.66
CA GLY A 28 -3.57 -14.82 18.05
C GLY A 28 -2.45 -14.14 18.84
N SER A 29 -1.20 -14.21 18.35
CA SER A 29 -0.01 -13.62 18.99
C SER A 29 0.10 -12.10 18.84
N TYR A 30 -0.75 -11.48 18.04
CA TYR A 30 -0.69 -10.07 17.70
C TYR A 30 -1.90 -9.32 18.25
N TRP A 31 -1.73 -8.05 18.59
CA TRP A 31 -2.83 -7.24 19.13
C TRP A 31 -3.88 -6.92 18.08
N ASN A 32 -3.47 -6.48 16.89
CA ASN A 32 -4.37 -5.93 15.88
C ASN A 32 -4.25 -6.56 14.50
N SER A 33 -3.30 -7.48 14.27
CA SER A 33 -3.13 -8.14 12.96
C SER A 33 -4.43 -8.78 12.43
N ALA A 34 -5.26 -9.36 13.31
CA ALA A 34 -6.55 -9.92 12.90
C ALA A 34 -7.50 -8.86 12.32
N SER A 35 -7.51 -7.65 12.91
CA SER A 35 -8.30 -6.51 12.43
C SER A 35 -7.82 -6.02 11.07
N TYR A 36 -6.50 -5.96 10.85
CA TYR A 36 -5.93 -5.62 9.54
C TYR A 36 -6.32 -6.65 8.47
N VAL A 37 -6.19 -7.95 8.78
CA VAL A 37 -6.60 -9.05 7.88
C VAL A 37 -8.07 -8.89 7.48
N GLU A 38 -8.96 -8.66 8.44
CA GLU A 38 -10.38 -8.51 8.16
C GLU A 38 -10.69 -7.24 7.34
N ALA A 39 -10.01 -6.13 7.64
CA ALA A 39 -10.16 -4.89 6.88
C ALA A 39 -9.72 -5.06 5.42
N VAL A 40 -8.60 -5.76 5.18
CA VAL A 40 -8.11 -6.08 3.83
C VAL A 40 -9.10 -6.98 3.10
N ARG A 41 -9.63 -8.03 3.74
CA ARG A 41 -10.64 -8.92 3.13
C ARG A 41 -11.89 -8.16 2.71
N ARG A 42 -12.41 -7.27 3.56
CA ARG A 42 -13.56 -6.42 3.23
C ARG A 42 -13.27 -5.45 2.09
N ALA A 43 -12.07 -4.87 2.06
CA ALA A 43 -11.64 -4.04 0.94
C ALA A 43 -11.58 -4.85 -0.37
N ARG A 44 -11.12 -6.10 -0.32
CA ARG A 44 -11.06 -7.01 -1.48
C ARG A 44 -12.43 -7.53 -1.94
N GLN A 45 -13.40 -7.60 -1.04
CA GLN A 45 -14.80 -7.86 -1.41
C GLN A 45 -15.42 -6.66 -2.15
N TYR A 46 -14.94 -5.44 -1.89
CA TYR A 46 -15.36 -4.24 -2.61
C TYR A 46 -14.65 -4.11 -3.96
N GLU A 47 -13.33 -4.28 -3.99
CA GLU A 47 -12.51 -4.27 -5.20
C GLU A 47 -11.52 -5.44 -5.18
N MET A 48 -11.81 -6.45 -5.99
CA MET A 48 -11.06 -7.70 -6.06
C MET A 48 -9.76 -7.53 -6.85
N ASP A 49 -9.73 -6.61 -7.81
CA ASP A 49 -8.53 -6.32 -8.59
C ASP A 49 -7.48 -5.62 -7.71
N ARG A 50 -6.27 -6.22 -7.69
CA ARG A 50 -5.14 -5.70 -6.92
C ARG A 50 -4.58 -4.42 -7.54
N ASP A 51 -4.69 -4.26 -8.86
CA ASP A 51 -4.29 -3.04 -9.54
C ASP A 51 -5.44 -2.01 -9.58
N GLY A 52 -6.68 -2.44 -9.37
CA GLY A 52 -7.86 -1.58 -9.17
C GLY A 52 -7.80 -0.83 -7.84
N LEU A 53 -7.50 -1.53 -6.74
CA LEU A 53 -7.29 -0.92 -5.42
C LEU A 53 -5.97 -1.42 -4.83
N VAL A 54 -4.97 -0.53 -4.72
CA VAL A 54 -3.69 -0.86 -4.09
C VAL A 54 -3.83 -0.70 -2.58
N ILE A 55 -3.57 -1.77 -1.82
CA ILE A 55 -3.72 -1.76 -0.37
C ILE A 55 -2.35 -1.88 0.31
N VAL A 56 -2.02 -0.91 1.15
CA VAL A 56 -0.87 -0.93 2.08
C VAL A 56 -1.42 -1.14 3.49
N ALA A 57 -1.03 -2.21 4.18
CA ALA A 57 -1.66 -2.57 5.46
C ALA A 57 -0.70 -3.01 6.56
N GLY A 58 -1.11 -2.78 7.81
CA GLY A 58 -0.38 -3.17 9.01
C GLY A 58 0.44 -2.05 9.63
N ALA A 59 1.08 -2.37 10.75
CA ALA A 59 1.84 -1.44 11.57
C ALA A 59 3.14 -2.09 12.08
N CYS A 60 3.74 -1.50 13.11
CA CYS A 60 4.88 -2.07 13.82
C CYS A 60 4.61 -3.52 14.25
N GLN A 61 5.54 -4.42 13.96
CA GLN A 61 5.46 -5.84 14.32
C GLN A 61 4.19 -6.60 13.89
N SER A 62 3.47 -6.14 12.88
CA SER A 62 2.29 -6.86 12.36
C SER A 62 2.61 -8.24 11.79
N PHE A 63 1.62 -9.13 11.78
CA PHE A 63 1.67 -10.42 11.09
C PHE A 63 1.60 -10.23 9.57
N TYR A 64 2.75 -9.84 9.01
CA TYR A 64 2.96 -9.58 7.59
C TYR A 64 2.33 -10.64 6.68
N GLU A 65 2.64 -11.92 6.90
CA GLU A 65 2.24 -13.02 6.02
C GLU A 65 0.71 -13.15 5.97
N ALA A 66 0.03 -13.06 7.11
CA ALA A 66 -1.43 -13.13 7.15
C ALA A 66 -2.10 -11.93 6.46
N ILE A 67 -1.53 -10.74 6.56
CA ILE A 67 -2.02 -9.53 5.89
C ILE A 67 -1.83 -9.64 4.37
N MET A 68 -0.69 -10.16 3.92
CA MET A 68 -0.44 -10.43 2.51
C MET A 68 -1.39 -11.49 1.96
N GLU A 69 -1.59 -12.60 2.69
CA GLU A 69 -2.54 -13.67 2.32
C GLU A 69 -3.99 -13.16 2.25
N ALA A 70 -4.34 -12.18 3.08
CA ALA A 70 -5.64 -11.51 3.03
C ALA A 70 -5.87 -10.72 1.72
N GLY A 71 -4.81 -10.42 0.97
CA GLY A 71 -4.88 -9.78 -0.35
C GLY A 71 -4.32 -8.35 -0.40
N ALA A 72 -3.55 -7.91 0.58
CA ALA A 72 -2.86 -6.62 0.51
C ALA A 72 -1.80 -6.63 -0.61
N ASN A 73 -1.52 -5.47 -1.21
CA ASN A 73 -0.41 -5.33 -2.15
C ASN A 73 0.91 -5.20 -1.39
N PHE A 74 0.86 -4.47 -0.27
CA PHE A 74 2.01 -4.28 0.60
C PHE A 74 1.57 -4.45 2.05
N ALA A 75 2.47 -5.00 2.86
CA ALA A 75 2.25 -5.13 4.28
C ALA A 75 3.47 -4.75 5.10
N SER A 76 3.19 -4.30 6.31
CA SER A 76 4.18 -3.86 7.27
C SER A 76 4.81 -5.03 8.04
N SER A 77 6.09 -4.83 8.35
CA SER A 77 6.90 -5.57 9.31
C SER A 77 7.11 -7.07 9.03
N PRO A 78 7.65 -7.47 7.85
CA PRO A 78 8.12 -8.85 7.65
C PRO A 78 9.08 -9.32 8.77
N GLY A 79 9.99 -8.43 9.19
CA GLY A 79 10.95 -8.72 10.27
C GLY A 79 10.37 -8.67 11.69
N ARG A 80 9.10 -8.27 11.86
CA ARG A 80 8.49 -7.88 13.15
C ARG A 80 9.29 -6.80 13.89
N VAL A 81 9.70 -5.78 13.14
CA VAL A 81 10.40 -4.59 13.64
C VAL A 81 9.44 -3.41 13.82
N LEU A 82 9.91 -2.38 14.53
CA LEU A 82 9.25 -1.08 14.53
C LEU A 82 9.51 -0.41 13.17
N ILE A 83 8.45 -0.01 12.49
CA ILE A 83 8.53 0.70 11.21
C ILE A 83 8.48 2.20 11.47
N HIS A 84 9.01 3.00 10.55
CA HIS A 84 8.89 4.45 10.63
C HIS A 84 7.47 4.86 10.22
N CYS A 85 6.92 5.91 10.84
CA CYS A 85 5.56 6.38 10.57
C CYS A 85 5.35 6.83 9.11
N LEU A 86 6.41 7.27 8.44
CA LEU A 86 6.39 7.67 7.03
C LEU A 86 6.48 6.49 6.05
N ASP A 87 6.87 5.29 6.48
CA ASP A 87 7.09 4.17 5.56
C ASP A 87 5.85 3.83 4.72
N PRO A 88 4.63 3.71 5.29
CA PRO A 88 3.43 3.47 4.49
C PRO A 88 3.10 4.64 3.53
N VAL A 89 3.45 5.87 3.91
CA VAL A 89 3.18 7.08 3.12
C VAL A 89 4.09 7.15 1.90
N LEU A 90 5.40 6.90 2.10
CA LEU A 90 6.38 6.87 1.01
C LEU A 90 6.07 5.77 0.00
N LEU A 91 5.56 4.63 0.48
CA LEU A 91 5.14 3.55 -0.39
C LEU A 91 3.91 3.91 -1.23
N ALA A 92 2.90 4.54 -0.61
CA ALA A 92 1.73 5.04 -1.31
C ALA A 92 2.10 6.14 -2.32
N GLU A 93 2.99 7.06 -1.94
CA GLU A 93 3.53 8.13 -2.77
C GLU A 93 4.23 7.56 -4.02
N ARG A 94 5.06 6.53 -3.86
CA ARG A 94 5.68 5.83 -4.99
C ARG A 94 4.65 5.24 -5.96
N VAL A 95 3.58 4.63 -5.46
CA VAL A 95 2.51 4.04 -6.29
C VAL A 95 1.76 5.12 -7.07
N VAL A 96 1.36 6.21 -6.41
CA VAL A 96 0.59 7.29 -7.06
C VAL A 96 1.41 8.11 -8.04
N ASN A 97 2.74 8.18 -7.87
CA ASN A 97 3.65 8.88 -8.77
C ASN A 97 4.24 7.98 -9.88
N THR A 98 3.84 6.71 -9.95
CA THR A 98 4.22 5.81 -11.06
C THR A 98 3.14 5.83 -12.14
N PRO A 99 3.48 5.97 -13.45
CA PRO A 99 2.51 5.87 -14.55
C PRO A 99 1.68 4.59 -14.49
N ILE A 100 0.41 4.65 -14.88
CA ILE A 100 -0.48 3.47 -14.90
C ILE A 100 -0.03 2.37 -15.87
N GLU A 101 0.69 2.76 -16.92
CA GLU A 101 1.29 1.83 -17.88
C GLU A 101 2.49 1.07 -17.31
N ASP A 102 3.10 1.60 -16.25
CA ASP A 102 4.30 1.06 -15.62
C ASP A 102 3.99 0.22 -14.37
N MET A 103 4.89 -0.72 -14.09
CA MET A 103 4.88 -1.50 -12.85
C MET A 103 5.70 -0.79 -11.77
N VAL A 104 5.16 -0.74 -10.56
CA VAL A 104 5.88 -0.34 -9.36
C VAL A 104 6.84 -1.47 -8.99
N ARG A 105 8.14 -1.24 -9.18
CA ARG A 105 9.19 -2.18 -8.77
C ARG A 105 9.23 -2.22 -7.23
N ILE A 106 9.02 -3.41 -6.67
CA ILE A 106 8.87 -3.61 -5.22
C ILE A 106 10.17 -3.19 -4.52
N GLU A 107 11.32 -3.55 -5.09
CA GLU A 107 12.63 -3.23 -4.57
C GLU A 107 12.81 -1.72 -4.46
N ASP A 108 12.53 -0.97 -5.53
CA ASP A 108 12.66 0.48 -5.54
C ASP A 108 11.68 1.13 -4.55
N ALA A 109 10.45 0.63 -4.48
CA ALA A 109 9.43 1.15 -3.59
C ALA A 109 9.82 0.96 -2.11
N ILE A 110 10.41 -0.20 -1.76
CA ILE A 110 10.86 -0.50 -0.40
C ILE A 110 12.16 0.24 -0.08
N GLU A 111 13.13 0.32 -0.99
CA GLU A 111 14.42 0.98 -0.73
C GLU A 111 14.28 2.51 -0.54
N ASN A 112 13.21 3.11 -1.07
CA ASN A 112 12.85 4.50 -0.81
C ASN A 112 12.22 4.74 0.57
N THR A 113 11.90 3.69 1.32
CA THR A 113 11.38 3.81 2.69
C THR A 113 12.50 3.83 3.73
N ILE A 114 12.20 4.26 4.95
CA ILE A 114 13.19 4.46 6.01
C ILE A 114 13.59 3.12 6.63
N THR A 115 12.61 2.26 6.96
CA THR A 115 12.90 0.95 7.57
C THR A 115 13.29 -0.11 6.56
N LYS A 116 12.98 0.09 5.27
CA LYS A 116 13.34 -0.81 4.17
C LYS A 116 12.77 -2.22 4.34
N ARG A 117 13.46 -3.23 3.80
CA ARG A 117 13.01 -4.65 3.74
C ARG A 117 12.59 -5.25 5.09
N PRO A 118 13.24 -4.96 6.23
CA PRO A 118 12.74 -5.42 7.52
C PRO A 118 11.35 -4.89 7.87
N GLY A 119 11.03 -3.67 7.44
CA GLY A 119 9.82 -2.94 7.79
C GLY A 119 8.70 -3.03 6.77
N LEU A 120 8.97 -3.31 5.50
CA LEU A 120 7.95 -3.41 4.47
C LEU A 120 8.25 -4.54 3.49
N GLY A 121 7.19 -5.15 2.98
CA GLY A 121 7.22 -6.10 1.89
C GLY A 121 5.96 -5.96 1.04
N GLY A 122 5.92 -6.65 -0.10
CA GLY A 122 4.74 -6.65 -0.95
C GLY A 122 4.88 -7.48 -2.20
N ILE A 123 3.93 -7.30 -3.11
CA ILE A 123 3.86 -7.88 -4.44
C ILE A 123 3.86 -6.78 -5.50
N GLN A 124 4.11 -7.18 -6.74
CA GLN A 124 4.17 -6.27 -7.87
C GLN A 124 2.78 -5.67 -8.15
N THR A 125 2.70 -4.39 -8.47
CA THR A 125 1.44 -3.70 -8.79
C THR A 125 1.67 -2.59 -9.80
N ARG A 126 0.63 -2.15 -10.50
CA ARG A 126 0.67 -1.01 -11.43
C ARG A 126 0.70 0.35 -10.71
N GLY A 127 1.28 1.33 -11.37
CA GLY A 127 1.19 2.72 -10.94
C GLY A 127 -0.24 3.29 -11.05
N LYS A 128 -0.46 4.45 -10.43
CA LYS A 128 -1.76 5.13 -10.45
C LYS A 128 -1.74 6.51 -11.11
N MET A 129 -0.58 7.01 -11.53
CA MET A 129 -0.46 8.28 -12.22
C MET A 129 -1.07 8.19 -13.62
N ARG A 130 -1.96 9.12 -13.95
CA ARG A 130 -2.55 9.28 -15.29
C ARG A 130 -2.15 10.62 -15.85
N ALA A 131 -1.60 10.63 -17.07
CA ALA A 131 -1.43 11.84 -17.84
C ALA A 131 -2.75 12.20 -18.52
N SER A 132 -3.14 13.49 -18.48
CA SER A 132 -4.24 14.03 -19.26
C SER A 132 -3.71 14.88 -20.43
N MET A 133 -4.39 14.80 -21.57
CA MET A 133 -4.10 15.59 -22.78
C MET A 133 -5.41 16.08 -23.41
N PRO A 134 -5.43 17.28 -24.02
CA PRO A 134 -4.30 18.21 -24.12
C PRO A 134 -4.07 18.98 -22.81
N ARG A 135 -2.79 19.15 -22.44
CA ARG A 135 -2.36 20.20 -21.49
C ARG A 135 -2.45 21.54 -22.20
N THR A 136 -3.65 21.98 -22.56
CA THR A 136 -3.85 23.30 -23.14
C THR A 136 -3.65 24.33 -22.04
N ASP A 137 -2.56 25.09 -22.12
CA ASP A 137 -2.66 26.50 -21.80
C ASP A 137 -3.69 27.03 -22.81
N MET A 138 -4.92 27.28 -22.37
CA MET A 138 -5.86 28.06 -23.17
C MET A 138 -5.27 29.46 -23.28
N GLY A 139 -4.38 29.63 -24.26
CA GLY A 139 -3.88 30.91 -24.69
C GLY A 139 -5.06 31.78 -25.06
N LEU A 140 -5.08 32.98 -24.48
CA LEU A 140 -5.78 34.13 -25.01
C LEU A 140 -5.65 34.14 -26.54
N PHE A 141 -6.77 33.90 -27.22
CA PHE A 141 -7.02 34.11 -28.65
C PHE A 141 -6.15 33.35 -29.68
N GLY A 142 -6.83 32.65 -30.58
CA GLY A 142 -6.53 32.80 -32.00
C GLY A 142 -6.26 31.52 -32.81
N THR A 143 -7.21 31.26 -33.71
CA THR A 143 -7.02 30.74 -35.08
C THR A 143 -6.35 29.37 -35.27
N GLY A 144 -7.15 28.41 -35.73
CA GLY A 144 -6.62 27.28 -36.49
C GLY A 144 -5.98 27.74 -37.80
N VAL A 145 -4.86 27.09 -38.13
CA VAL A 145 -4.20 26.89 -39.44
C VAL A 145 -2.99 25.99 -39.12
N SER A 146 -2.64 24.93 -39.84
CA SER A 146 -3.06 24.31 -41.10
C SER A 146 -2.86 22.80 -40.99
#